data_AF-A0A7W7TY79-F1
#
_entry.id   AF-A0A7W7TY79-F1
#
_cell.length_a   1.000
_cell.length_b   1.000
_cell.length_c   1.000
_cell.angle_alpha   90.00
_cell.angle_beta   90.00
_cell.angle_gamma   90.00
#
_symmetry.space_group_name_H-M   'P 1'
#
loop_
_entity.id
_entity.type
_entity.pdbx_description
1 polymer ?
#
loop_
_entity_poly.entity_id
_entity_poly.type
_entity_poly.pdbx_seq_one_letter_code
_entity_poly.pdbx_strand_id
1 'polypeptide(L)'
;MLAMPGGTPACPDTDRQHRLAAQLADMIPGAATIRVSLNDPKKRWPHLHATVKDEAGKPLGPNRATVRVAARWILRVWPETDWTRPHTFHLADATLTGSDLIAPGRGR
;
A
#
# COMPACT_ATOMS: atom_id res chain seq x y z
N MET A 1 36.25 -6.72 -22.69
CA MET A 1 34.81 -6.44 -22.49
C MET A 1 34.67 -5.61 -21.22
N LEU A 2 34.43 -4.31 -21.34
CA LEU A 2 34.20 -3.42 -20.19
C LEU A 2 32.70 -3.47 -19.87
N ALA A 3 32.35 -3.97 -18.68
CA ALA A 3 30.98 -3.94 -18.18
C ALA A 3 30.60 -2.47 -17.94
N MET A 4 29.59 -1.99 -18.64
CA MET A 4 29.04 -0.66 -18.39
C MET A 4 28.31 -0.69 -17.04
N PRO A 5 28.59 0.22 -16.09
CA PRO A 5 27.83 0.30 -14.87
C PRO A 5 26.38 0.62 -15.24
N GLY A 6 25.48 -0.31 -14.91
CA GLY A 6 24.05 -0.18 -15.15
C GLY A 6 23.57 1.15 -14.60
N GLY A 7 23.13 2.02 -15.51
CA GLY A 7 22.76 3.39 -15.22
C GLY A 7 21.75 3.49 -14.09
N THR A 8 21.84 4.60 -13.37
CA THR A 8 20.83 5.13 -12.45
C THR A 8 19.42 4.80 -12.97
N PRO A 9 18.53 4.19 -12.16
CA PRO A 9 17.19 3.88 -12.61
C PRO A 9 16.53 5.16 -13.13
N ALA A 10 16.18 5.16 -14.42
CA ALA A 10 15.77 6.35 -15.17
C ALA A 10 14.44 6.98 -14.71
N CYS A 11 13.80 6.45 -13.68
CA CYS A 11 12.67 7.09 -13.03
C CYS A 11 12.92 7.09 -11.52
N PRO A 12 12.85 8.25 -10.84
CA PRO A 12 12.81 8.26 -9.39
C PRO A 12 11.62 7.40 -8.93
N ASP A 13 11.85 6.59 -7.89
CA ASP A 13 10.86 5.62 -7.38
C ASP A 13 9.51 6.30 -7.05
N THR A 14 9.56 7.58 -6.69
CA THR A 14 8.41 8.45 -6.46
C THR A 14 7.43 8.48 -7.65
N ASP A 15 7.88 8.41 -8.90
CA ASP A 15 6.99 8.37 -10.06
C ASP A 15 6.13 7.10 -10.10
N ARG A 16 6.67 5.96 -9.65
CA ARG A 16 5.93 4.70 -9.59
C ARG A 16 4.86 4.75 -8.51
N GLN A 17 5.19 5.34 -7.37
CA GLN A 17 4.30 5.48 -6.22
C GLN A 17 3.11 6.40 -6.55
N HIS A 18 3.37 7.54 -7.19
CA HIS A 18 2.32 8.49 -7.61
C HIS A 18 1.42 7.90 -8.71
N ARG A 19 2.00 7.18 -9.67
CA ARG A 19 1.22 6.44 -10.68
C ARG A 19 0.33 5.38 -10.05
N LEU A 20 0.84 4.64 -9.06
CA LEU A 20 0.05 3.67 -8.31
C LEU A 20 -1.11 4.38 -7.59
N ALA A 21 -0.85 5.49 -6.91
CA ALA A 21 -1.90 6.26 -6.22
C ALA A 21 -3.03 6.67 -7.18
N ALA A 22 -2.69 7.22 -8.34
CA ALA A 22 -3.67 7.61 -9.35
C ALA A 22 -4.50 6.41 -9.86
N GLN A 23 -3.85 5.28 -10.15
CA GLN A 23 -4.55 4.06 -10.59
C GLN A 23 -5.46 3.47 -9.51
N LEU A 24 -5.05 3.53 -8.24
CA LEU A 24 -5.87 3.04 -7.13
C LEU A 24 -7.05 3.96 -6.83
N ALA A 25 -6.88 5.28 -7.00
CA ALA A 25 -7.96 6.25 -6.87
C ALA A 25 -9.03 6.07 -7.96
N ASP A 26 -8.61 5.78 -9.20
CA ASP A 26 -9.52 5.46 -10.30
C ASP A 26 -10.26 4.13 -10.06
N MET A 27 -9.53 3.10 -9.62
CA MET A 27 -10.09 1.78 -9.38
C MET A 27 -11.00 1.70 -8.14
N ILE A 28 -10.74 2.52 -7.12
CA ILE A 28 -11.50 2.55 -5.86
C ILE A 28 -11.87 4.00 -5.53
N PRO A 29 -12.93 4.53 -6.17
CA PRO A 29 -13.33 5.92 -5.97
C PRO A 29 -13.68 6.17 -4.49
N GLY A 30 -13.14 7.26 -3.95
CA GLY A 30 -13.32 7.65 -2.54
C GLY A 30 -12.33 6.99 -1.57
N ALA A 31 -11.44 6.10 -2.03
CA ALA A 31 -10.38 5.58 -1.19
C ALA A 31 -9.35 6.66 -0.85
N ALA A 32 -9.02 6.79 0.43
CA ALA A 32 -7.97 7.67 0.91
C ALA A 32 -6.77 6.89 1.44
N THR A 33 -7.04 5.76 2.12
CA THR A 33 -5.99 4.90 2.68
C THR A 33 -6.25 3.43 2.40
N ILE A 34 -5.16 2.70 2.15
CA ILE A 34 -5.20 1.24 1.95
C ILE A 34 -4.20 0.61 2.92
N ARG A 35 -4.71 -0.10 3.92
CA ARG A 35 -3.89 -0.86 4.86
C ARG A 35 -3.64 -2.25 4.32
N VAL A 36 -2.39 -2.68 4.24
CA VAL A 36 -1.95 -3.97 3.70
C VAL A 36 -1.09 -4.71 4.72
N SER A 37 -1.32 -6.01 4.88
CA SER A 37 -0.46 -6.91 5.64
C SER A 37 -0.43 -8.30 4.98
N LEU A 38 0.70 -8.99 5.10
CA LEU A 38 0.79 -10.43 4.83
C LEU A 38 0.48 -11.28 6.06
N ASN A 39 0.26 -10.66 7.22
CA ASN A 39 -0.22 -11.32 8.42
C ASN A 39 -1.70 -10.99 8.63
N ASP A 40 -2.59 -11.98 8.48
CA ASP A 40 -3.98 -11.86 8.89
C ASP A 40 -4.06 -12.32 10.35
N PRO A 41 -4.41 -11.45 11.32
CA PRO A 41 -4.46 -11.83 12.73
C PRO A 41 -5.46 -12.98 13.02
N LYS A 42 -6.35 -13.30 12.07
CA LYS A 42 -7.33 -14.38 12.18
C LYS A 42 -6.90 -15.69 11.50
N LYS A 43 -5.77 -15.73 10.79
CA LYS A 43 -5.32 -16.93 10.06
C LYS A 43 -3.85 -17.25 10.31
N ARG A 44 -3.55 -18.54 10.42
CA ARG A 44 -2.26 -19.07 10.89
C ARG A 44 -1.15 -19.06 9.82
N TRP A 45 -1.49 -18.76 8.57
CA TRP A 45 -0.55 -18.67 7.44
C TRP A 45 -0.51 -17.24 6.93
N PRO A 46 0.63 -16.78 6.36
CA PRO A 46 0.71 -15.45 5.80
C PRO A 46 -0.31 -15.32 4.66
N HIS A 47 -1.38 -14.58 4.91
CA HIS A 47 -2.42 -14.29 3.95
C HIS A 47 -2.42 -12.81 3.66
N LEU A 48 -2.44 -12.49 2.37
CA LEU A 48 -2.63 -11.12 1.93
C LEU A 48 -3.97 -10.60 2.43
N HIS A 49 -3.89 -9.67 3.37
CA HIS A 49 -5.01 -8.99 3.96
C HIS A 49 -4.89 -7.50 3.65
N ALA A 50 -5.99 -6.90 3.19
CA ALA A 50 -6.04 -5.48 2.96
C ALA A 50 -7.41 -4.90 3.31
N THR A 51 -7.40 -3.65 3.77
CA THR A 51 -8.59 -2.89 4.12
C THR A 51 -8.47 -1.50 3.54
N VAL A 52 -9.54 -1.03 2.91
CA VAL A 52 -9.60 0.30 2.29
C VAL A 52 -10.47 1.20 3.15
N LYS A 53 -10.06 2.45 3.34
CA LYS A 53 -10.83 3.47 4.05
C LYS A 53 -10.91 4.76 3.25
N ASP A 54 -11.98 5.50 3.46
CA ASP A 54 -12.13 6.88 2.96
C ASP A 54 -11.37 7.88 3.84
N GLU A 55 -11.45 9.17 3.49
CA GLU A 55 -10.82 10.27 4.22
C GLU A 55 -11.34 10.41 5.66
N ALA A 56 -12.60 10.06 5.89
CA ALA A 56 -13.21 10.04 7.22
C ALA A 56 -12.77 8.81 8.05
N GLY A 57 -11.93 7.93 7.50
CA GLY A 57 -11.46 6.71 8.15
C GLY A 57 -12.50 5.59 8.19
N LYS A 58 -13.62 5.73 7.48
CA LYS A 58 -14.67 4.73 7.38
C LYS A 58 -14.23 3.63 6.41
N PRO A 59 -14.42 2.34 6.76
CA PRO A 59 -14.09 1.26 5.85
C PRO A 59 -14.96 1.35 4.59
N LEU A 60 -14.31 1.36 3.44
CA LEU A 60 -14.97 1.14 2.17
C LEU A 60 -15.12 -0.37 1.96
N GLY A 61 -16.21 -0.78 1.31
CA GLY A 61 -16.49 -2.17 0.97
C GLY A 61 -16.28 -2.50 -0.51
N PRO A 62 -15.13 -2.21 -1.14
CA PRO A 62 -14.90 -2.61 -2.52
C PRO A 62 -14.82 -4.14 -2.66
N ASN A 63 -15.01 -4.64 -3.88
CA ASN A 63 -14.96 -6.07 -4.16
C ASN A 63 -13.61 -6.66 -3.69
N ARG A 64 -13.65 -7.86 -3.08
CA ARG A 64 -12.46 -8.59 -2.62
C ARG A 64 -11.40 -8.77 -3.70
N ALA A 65 -11.80 -8.94 -4.96
CA ALA A 65 -10.86 -9.04 -6.08
C ALA A 65 -10.06 -7.73 -6.24
N THR A 66 -10.74 -6.59 -6.24
CA THR A 66 -10.16 -5.24 -6.32
C THR A 66 -9.18 -4.99 -5.18
N VAL A 67 -9.57 -5.32 -3.95
CA VAL A 67 -8.72 -5.18 -2.76
C VAL A 67 -7.44 -6.01 -2.88
N ARG A 68 -7.54 -7.24 -3.41
CA ARG A 68 -6.37 -8.10 -3.62
C ARG A 68 -5.46 -7.59 -4.72
N VAL A 69 -6.02 -7.06 -5.80
CA VAL A 69 -5.23 -6.44 -6.88
C VAL A 69 -4.48 -5.22 -6.33
N ALA A 70 -5.17 -4.31 -5.65
CA ALA A 70 -4.57 -3.14 -5.02
C ALA A 70 -3.43 -3.51 -4.08
N ALA A 71 -3.68 -4.46 -3.18
CA ALA A 71 -2.68 -4.93 -2.24
C ALA A 71 -1.46 -5.54 -2.96
N ARG A 72 -1.65 -6.38 -3.98
CA ARG A 72 -0.54 -6.93 -4.77
C ARG A 72 0.28 -5.87 -5.48
N TRP A 73 -0.36 -4.83 -5.99
CA TRP A 73 0.36 -3.73 -6.64
C TRP A 73 1.19 -2.94 -5.63
N ILE A 74 0.63 -2.66 -4.45
CA ILE A 74 1.36 -2.04 -3.33
C ILE A 74 2.60 -2.90 -2.97
N LEU A 75 2.44 -4.21 -2.76
CA LEU A 75 3.58 -5.10 -2.47
C LEU A 75 4.69 -5.07 -3.54
N ARG A 76 4.34 -4.88 -4.82
CA ARG A 76 5.33 -4.81 -5.91
C ARG A 76 6.07 -3.48 -5.98
N VAL A 77 5.46 -2.39 -5.51
CA VAL A 77 6.12 -1.07 -5.49
C VAL A 77 7.09 -0.96 -4.32
N TRP A 78 6.82 -1.63 -3.20
CA TRP A 78 7.74 -1.69 -2.06
C TRP A 78 8.17 -3.14 -1.75
N PRO A 79 9.06 -3.74 -2.58
CA PRO A 79 9.49 -5.13 -2.39
C PRO A 79 10.32 -5.34 -1.11
N GLU A 80 11.07 -4.32 -0.69
CA GLU A 80 11.98 -4.38 0.48
C GLU A 80 11.27 -4.16 1.82
N THR A 81 9.94 -3.93 1.82
CA THR A 81 9.19 -3.67 3.06
C THR A 81 8.83 -4.95 3.80
N ASP A 82 8.96 -4.93 5.12
CA ASP A 82 8.51 -6.03 5.97
C ASP A 82 6.98 -6.08 6.08
N TRP A 83 6.36 -6.82 5.17
CA TRP A 83 4.90 -6.99 5.12
C TRP A 83 4.33 -7.90 6.23
N THR A 84 5.16 -8.46 7.12
CA THR A 84 4.65 -9.15 8.32
C THR A 84 3.96 -8.16 9.25
N ARG A 85 4.37 -6.88 9.20
CA ARG A 85 3.69 -5.78 9.87
C ARG A 85 2.69 -5.10 8.93
N PRO A 86 1.55 -4.62 9.45
CA PRO A 86 0.63 -3.86 8.64
C PRO A 86 1.22 -2.51 8.25
N HIS A 87 1.06 -2.14 6.99
CA HIS A 87 1.47 -0.85 6.43
C HIS A 87 0.26 -0.14 5.85
N THR A 88 0.22 1.18 5.96
CA THR A 88 -0.85 2.01 5.43
C THR A 88 -0.30 2.83 4.26
N PHE A 89 -0.90 2.63 3.09
CA PHE A 89 -0.64 3.45 1.92
C PHE A 89 -1.60 4.64 1.89
N HIS A 90 -1.07 5.84 1.81
CA HIS A 90 -1.82 7.09 1.70
C HIS A 90 -1.90 7.49 0.23
N LEU A 91 -3.11 7.56 -0.32
CA LEU A 91 -3.30 7.87 -1.74
C LEU A 91 -3.02 9.34 -2.05
N ALA A 92 -3.25 10.25 -1.11
CA ALA A 92 -3.04 11.68 -1.30
C ALA A 92 -1.57 12.03 -1.59
N ASP A 93 -0.65 11.49 -0.79
CA ASP A 93 0.77 11.82 -0.88
C ASP A 93 1.60 10.69 -1.52
N ALA A 94 0.95 9.61 -1.96
CA ALA A 94 1.60 8.39 -2.45
C ALA A 94 2.66 7.81 -1.51
N THR A 95 2.47 7.95 -0.19
CA THR A 95 3.41 7.49 0.83
C THR A 95 2.96 6.21 1.51
N LEU A 96 3.93 5.35 1.84
CA LEU A 96 3.71 4.16 2.65
C LEU A 96 4.21 4.39 4.07
N THR A 97 3.36 4.16 5.07
CA THR A 97 3.69 4.32 6.48
C THR A 97 3.55 2.99 7.22
N GLY A 98 4.54 2.64 8.05
CA GLY A 98 4.45 1.49 8.93
C GLY A 98 3.41 1.74 10.03
N SER A 99 2.60 0.74 10.39
CA SER A 99 1.59 0.91 11.44
C SER A 99 2.17 1.22 12.83
N ASP A 100 3.48 1.03 13.04
CA ASP A 100 4.17 1.48 14.27
C ASP A 100 4.34 3.01 14.34
N LEU A 101 4.24 3.72 13.20
CA LEU A 101 4.55 5.16 13.11
C LEU A 101 3.32 6.07 13.07
N ILE A 102 2.09 5.52 13.04
CA ILE A 102 0.86 6.33 13.13
C ILE A 102 -0.08 5.74 14.18
N ALA A 103 0.18 6.13 15.42
CA ALA A 103 -0.87 6.26 16.41
C ALA A 103 -0.78 7.61 17.14
N PRO A 104 -1.22 8.73 16.54
CA PRO A 104 -1.80 9.81 17.29
C PRO A 104 -3.32 9.67 17.25
N GLY A 105 -3.91 9.33 18.38
CA GLY A 105 -5.35 9.50 18.61
C GLY A 105 -6.19 8.23 18.50
N ARG A 106 -6.23 7.46 19.59
CA ARG A 106 -7.46 6.75 19.96
C ARG A 106 -7.80 7.11 21.40
N GLY A 107 -8.41 8.28 21.56
CA GLY A 107 -9.21 8.56 22.74
C GLY A 107 -10.45 7.68 22.73
N ARG A 108 -10.64 6.93 23.81
CA ARG A 108 -11.91 6.91 24.55
C ARG A 108 -11.62 6.45 25.97
#